data_AF-A0A2V2YZQ9-F1
#
_entry.id   AF-A0A2V2YZQ9-F1
#
_cell.length_a   1.000
_cell.length_b   1.000
_cell.length_c   1.000
_cell.angle_alpha   90.00
_cell.angle_beta   90.00
_cell.angle_gamma   90.00
#
_symmetry.space_group_name_H-M   'P 1'
#
loop_
_entity.id
_entity.type
_entity.pdbx_description
1 polymer ?
#
loop_
_entity_poly.entity_id
_entity_poly.type
_entity_poly.pdbx_seq_one_letter_code
_entity_poly.pdbx_strand_id
1 'polypeptide(L)'
;MRLFAETAYRAAGFKPAKVRSMGRGMLRMAGLFMPGAKESIEMLYQFERDFIVDSRKFSERFGMLATPIEEGVASAVEWFRRQSG
;
A
#
# COMPACT_ATOMS: atom_id res chain seq x y z
N MET A 1 1.54 4.80 -4.10
CA MET A 1 0.38 3.90 -3.88
C MET A 1 -0.07 3.14 -5.13
N ARG A 2 -0.21 3.78 -6.31
CA ARG A 2 -0.66 3.09 -7.54
C ARG A 2 0.22 1.89 -7.94
N LEU A 3 1.54 2.08 -7.99
CA LEU A 3 2.49 1.00 -8.32
C LEU A 3 2.33 -0.20 -7.37
N PHE A 4 2.28 0.05 -6.06
CA PHE A 4 2.09 -0.99 -5.06
C PHE A 4 0.80 -1.79 -5.28
N ALA A 5 -0.32 -1.11 -5.52
CA ALA A 5 -1.60 -1.77 -5.81
C ALA A 5 -1.51 -2.61 -7.09
N GLU A 6 -0.87 -2.12 -8.15
CA GLU A 6 -0.68 -2.88 -9.39
C GLU A 6 0.19 -4.12 -9.19
N THR A 7 1.28 -4.00 -8.43
CA THR A 7 2.15 -5.13 -8.05
C THR A 7 1.37 -6.18 -7.26
N ALA A 8 0.55 -5.77 -6.30
CA ALA A 8 -0.28 -6.67 -5.51
C ALA A 8 -1.34 -7.40 -6.36
N TYR A 9 -2.04 -6.70 -7.27
CA TYR A 9 -2.99 -7.33 -8.18
C TYR A 9 -2.33 -8.39 -9.06
N ARG A 10 -1.15 -8.08 -9.59
CA ARG A 10 -0.36 -9.02 -10.40
C ARG A 10 0.05 -10.23 -9.57
N ALA A 11 0.62 -10.03 -8.38
CA ALA A 11 1.05 -11.11 -7.49
C ALA A 11 -0.12 -12.02 -7.06
N ALA A 12 -1.30 -11.42 -6.85
CA ALA A 12 -2.52 -12.15 -6.52
C ALA A 12 -3.13 -12.92 -7.71
N GLY A 13 -2.65 -12.72 -8.94
CA GLY A 13 -3.13 -13.39 -10.16
C GLY A 13 -4.34 -12.73 -10.82
N PHE A 14 -4.66 -11.49 -10.44
CA PHE A 14 -5.76 -10.74 -11.04
C PHE A 14 -5.30 -9.96 -12.29
N LYS A 15 -6.26 -9.65 -13.17
CA LYS A 15 -6.04 -8.72 -14.29
C LYS A 15 -5.66 -7.32 -13.76
N PRO A 16 -4.91 -6.51 -14.52
CA PRO A 16 -4.51 -5.17 -14.10
C PRO A 16 -5.71 -4.35 -13.60
N ALA A 17 -5.64 -3.90 -12.34
CA ALA A 17 -6.69 -3.08 -11.76
C ALA A 17 -6.77 -1.72 -12.43
N LYS A 18 -7.99 -1.23 -12.65
CA LYS A 18 -8.22 0.19 -12.92
C LYS A 18 -8.08 0.99 -11.61
N VAL A 19 -6.83 1.21 -11.18
CA VAL A 19 -6.55 1.99 -9.97
C VAL A 19 -6.79 3.47 -10.24
N ARG A 20 -7.70 4.09 -9.48
CA ARG A 20 -7.95 5.53 -9.51
C ARG A 20 -7.79 6.12 -8.12
N SER A 21 -7.20 7.30 -8.02
CA SER A 21 -7.13 8.06 -6.78
C SER A 21 -8.48 8.68 -6.47
N MET A 22 -8.94 8.55 -5.22
CA MET A 22 -10.10 9.28 -4.71
C MET A 22 -9.62 10.60 -4.09
N GLY A 23 -10.19 11.73 -4.54
CA GLY A 23 -9.90 13.02 -3.92
C GLY A 23 -10.56 13.16 -2.54
N ARG A 24 -10.03 14.06 -1.71
CA ARG A 24 -10.54 14.32 -0.34
C ARG A 24 -12.05 14.60 -0.30
N GLY A 25 -12.59 15.33 -1.28
CA GLY A 25 -14.04 15.61 -1.36
C GLY A 25 -14.89 14.36 -1.57
N MET A 26 -14.45 13.46 -2.45
CA MET A 26 -15.14 12.20 -2.71
C MET A 26 -15.08 11.26 -1.50
N LEU A 27 -13.93 11.25 -0.79
CA LEU A 27 -13.77 10.48 0.43
C LEU A 27 -14.65 11.01 1.58
N ARG A 28 -14.78 12.34 1.71
CA ARG A 28 -15.72 12.98 2.66
C ARG A 28 -17.16 12.55 2.42
N MET A 29 -17.61 12.54 1.17
CA MET A 29 -18.95 12.05 0.82
C MET A 29 -19.13 10.57 1.15
N ALA A 30 -18.14 9.72 0.81
CA ALA A 30 -18.16 8.31 1.15
C ALA A 30 -18.20 8.06 2.67
N GLY A 31 -17.50 8.88 3.45
CA GLY A 31 -17.46 8.80 4.91
C GLY A 31 -18.79 9.07 5.61
N LEU A 32 -19.77 9.68 4.93
CA LEU A 32 -21.13 9.84 5.46
C LEU A 32 -21.90 8.52 5.49
N PHE A 33 -21.53 7.56 4.63
CA PHE A 33 -22.23 6.28 4.48
C PHE A 33 -21.37 5.08 4.91
N MET A 34 -20.04 5.22 4.93
CA MET A 34 -19.09 4.15 5.21
C MET A 34 -18.14 4.55 6.36
N PRO A 35 -18.26 3.97 7.56
CA PRO A 35 -17.40 4.29 8.71
C PRO A 35 -15.90 4.20 8.39
N GLY A 36 -15.46 3.14 7.70
CA GLY A 36 -14.04 2.99 7.32
C GLY A 36 -13.53 4.06 6.35
N ALA A 37 -14.41 4.65 5.51
CA ALA A 37 -14.02 5.78 4.66
C ALA A 37 -13.85 7.06 5.47
N LYS A 38 -14.64 7.26 6.54
CA LYS A 38 -14.51 8.39 7.47
C LYS A 38 -13.16 8.34 8.21
N GLU A 39 -12.77 7.18 8.72
CA GLU A 39 -11.47 6.97 9.37
C GLU A 39 -10.30 7.20 8.41
N SER A 40 -10.46 6.80 7.14
CA SER A 40 -9.43 7.02 6.12
C SER A 40 -9.16 8.51 5.84
N ILE A 41 -10.11 9.41 6.10
CA ILE A 41 -9.91 10.87 5.96
C ILE A 41 -8.90 11.37 7.01
N GLU A 42 -9.00 10.86 8.23
CA GLU A 42 -8.07 11.22 9.31
C GLU A 42 -6.67 10.71 9.01
N MET A 43 -6.51 9.60 8.29
CA MET A 43 -5.21 9.09 7.87
C MET A 43 -4.68 9.70 6.57
N LEU A 44 -5.50 10.48 5.84
CA LEU A 44 -5.14 11.02 4.53
C LEU A 44 -3.89 11.92 4.60
N TYR A 45 -3.63 12.58 5.73
CA TYR A 45 -2.43 13.41 5.89
C TYR A 45 -1.14 12.64 5.63
N GLN A 46 -1.10 11.33 5.92
CA GLN A 46 0.08 10.49 5.68
C GLN A 46 0.41 10.33 4.20
N PHE A 47 -0.56 10.59 3.32
CA PHE A 47 -0.44 10.45 1.88
C PHE A 47 -0.39 11.80 1.13
N GLU A 48 -0.63 12.92 1.83
CA GLU A 48 -0.61 14.26 1.22
C GLU A 48 0.79 14.87 1.13
N ARG A 49 1.76 14.33 1.87
CA ARG A 49 3.15 14.77 1.85
C ARG A 49 4.07 13.59 1.59
N ASP A 50 5.17 13.86 0.89
CA ASP A 50 6.21 12.86 0.67
C ASP A 50 6.82 12.45 2.01
N PHE A 51 6.68 11.18 2.35
CA PHE A 51 7.32 10.57 3.51
C PHE A 51 8.51 9.73 3.05
N ILE A 52 9.67 10.38 2.95
CA ILE A 52 10.92 9.75 2.49
C ILE A 52 11.67 9.23 3.70
N VAL A 53 11.83 7.91 3.79
CA VAL A 53 12.66 7.26 4.81
C VAL A 53 14.02 6.94 4.19
N ASP A 54 15.06 7.60 4.69
CA ASP A 54 16.44 7.34 4.28
C ASP A 54 17.04 6.22 5.14
N SER A 55 17.23 5.06 4.54
CA SER A 55 17.80 3.87 5.20
C SER A 55 19.33 3.79 5.14
N ARG A 56 20.04 4.78 4.56
CA ARG A 56 21.49 4.70 4.34
C ARG A 56 22.28 4.37 5.59
N LYS A 57 22.00 5.04 6.71
CA LYS A 57 22.69 4.79 7.99
C LYS A 57 22.57 3.33 8.44
N PHE A 58 21.41 2.71 8.24
CA PHE A 58 21.18 1.31 8.58
C PHE A 58 21.91 0.39 7.60
N SER A 59 21.75 0.61 6.30
CA SER A 59 22.38 -0.20 5.27
C SER A 59 23.92 -0.13 5.31
N GLU A 60 24.50 1.04 5.56
CA GLU A 60 25.95 1.22 5.72
C GLU A 60 26.47 0.54 6.99
N ARG A 61 25.72 0.62 8.11
CA ARG A 61 26.16 0.05 9.39
C ARG A 61 26.08 -1.47 9.43
N PHE A 62 25.04 -2.05 8.83
CA PHE A 62 24.71 -3.47 8.97
C PHE A 62 24.86 -4.27 7.67
N GLY A 63 25.14 -3.62 6.54
CA GLY A 63 25.24 -4.29 5.23
C GLY A 63 23.91 -4.85 4.71
N MET A 64 22.79 -4.48 5.32
CA MET A 64 21.46 -4.99 4.99
C MET A 64 20.72 -4.04 4.06
N LEU A 65 20.14 -4.58 3.00
CA LEU A 65 19.31 -3.86 2.04
C LEU A 65 17.83 -4.14 2.27
N ALA A 66 16.99 -3.18 1.88
CA ALA A 66 15.54 -3.38 1.89
C ALA A 66 15.16 -4.46 0.87
N THR A 67 14.24 -5.34 1.27
CA THR A 67 13.65 -6.32 0.35
C THR A 67 12.94 -5.60 -0.79
N PRO A 68 13.16 -5.98 -2.07
CA PRO A 68 12.42 -5.45 -3.20
C PRO A 68 10.91 -5.59 -3.00
N ILE A 69 10.15 -4.57 -3.41
CA ILE A 69 8.71 -4.53 -3.12
C ILE A 69 7.96 -5.66 -3.82
N GLU A 70 8.39 -6.06 -5.00
CA GLU A 70 7.82 -7.18 -5.77
C GLU A 70 7.96 -8.50 -5.03
N GLU A 71 9.13 -8.75 -4.43
CA GLU A 71 9.42 -9.95 -3.66
C GLU A 71 8.59 -9.97 -2.36
N GLY A 72 8.61 -8.86 -1.61
CA GLY A 72 7.86 -8.75 -0.36
C GLY A 72 6.34 -8.94 -0.56
N VAL A 73 5.79 -8.35 -1.64
CA VAL A 73 4.37 -8.51 -1.99
C VAL A 73 4.06 -9.96 -2.39
N ALA A 74 4.91 -10.62 -3.17
CA ALA A 74 4.71 -12.01 -3.55
C ALA A 74 4.68 -12.92 -2.32
N SER A 75 5.65 -12.79 -1.41
CA SER A 75 5.70 -13.56 -0.17
C SER A 75 4.49 -13.31 0.73
N ALA A 76 4.02 -12.06 0.84
CA ALA A 76 2.84 -11.72 1.62
C ALA A 76 1.56 -12.37 1.05
N VAL A 77 1.39 -12.37 -0.28
CA VAL A 77 0.26 -13.01 -0.96
C VAL A 77 0.29 -14.52 -0.75
N GLU A 78 1.45 -15.16 -0.88
CA GLU A 78 1.60 -16.59 -0.61
C GLU A 78 1.25 -16.94 0.83
N TRP A 79 1.75 -16.17 1.80
CA TRP A 79 1.42 -16.33 3.20
C TRP A 79 -0.09 -16.19 3.47
N PHE A 80 -0.76 -15.23 2.82
CA PHE A 80 -2.21 -15.04 2.94
C PHE A 80 -2.99 -16.24 2.39
N ARG A 81 -2.60 -16.77 1.23
CA ARG A 81 -3.22 -17.96 0.62
C ARG A 81 -3.12 -19.18 1.51
N ARG A 82 -2.00 -19.37 2.22
CA ARG A 82 -1.80 -20.51 3.14
C ARG A 82 -2.67 -20.49 4.39
N GLN A 83 -3.11 -19.31 4.84
CA GLN A 83 -3.98 -19.20 6.03
C GLN A 83 -5.46 -19.11 5.69
N SER A 84 -5.77 -18.74 4.46
CA SER A 84 -7.15 -18.59 3.99
C SER A 84 -7.69 -19.87 3.33
N GLY A 85 -6.89 -20.93 3.28
CA GLY A 85 -7.29 -22.28 2.87
C GLY A 85 -7.38 -23.19 4.08
#